data_AF-A0A428SVR0-F1
#
_entry.id   AF-A0A428SVR0-F1
#
_cell.length_a   1.000
_cell.length_b   1.000
_cell.length_c   1.000
_cell.angle_alpha   90.00
_cell.angle_beta   90.00
_cell.angle_gamma   90.00
#
_symmetry.space_group_name_H-M   'P 1'
#
loop_
_entity.id
_entity.type
_entity.pdbx_description
1 polymer ?
#
loop_
_entity_poly.entity_id
_entity_poly.type
_entity_poly.pdbx_seq_one_letter_code
_entity_poly.pdbx_strand_id
1 'polypeptide(L)'
;MSHGDSHDTRQGLHDEPHQENSPLRQPVDLDSDEKMQAPETRDTRNPDLGADPIIMDLYQSNFPGGTQLTTEKPPLPATNDQDRAAIKVFRALYRENAVFSVVHHWRIYRVDVQNPLLVSALAPILKKEKVHLNPRSVATFKDPFYPLWFLHGEIVDLFSINEDALLKPLLKQFIEVLDELFQGLKAKTAKLHKSKLMDFKTAWTLFPRGSSVYSSSEGFDILGKVDSAKYDQRSGYHQLLITCKTISFSGEGFYWSKRNLIIPGFNGKKPIRELACYPVEFCKDQDSITERLTARGRKVLDLQGLTHHTYNGIAINETEPAPLKQIVNSRIIIDVWGYHKYHPHLHGHQENLEWTRDRPEGNNSNGQRQRLSAEDQVSNKNDMLQRPDELVFMNETIRGFSLRDRSWLQFYVEDIQPIVWNSEAYSQLVYDEKKKQRVLFHVQNHNMNNDTSTAMQDVMVGKGQGLIVLLSGYPGTGKTMMAEAIAEHLHRPLYHLQTEDLGPFSGKFSFASNMAAAWNAIILLDGADALIVERGPRCNELASAFLRELEHFSGIIFLTTNLAIEAIDDAFRSRASIHLVFPPFRPVEREEVWKMHLRRLPKQRDIRGISEGGEEVAPDEPNAMPLDD
;
A
#
# COMPACT_ATOMS: atom_id res chain seq x y z
N MET A 1 -24.15 55.81 29.66
CA MET A 1 -24.83 54.60 29.14
C MET A 1 -23.88 53.43 29.42
N SER A 2 -23.70 52.92 30.64
CA SER A 2 -24.64 52.70 31.77
C SER A 2 -25.85 51.86 31.34
N HIS A 3 -26.16 50.70 31.94
CA HIS A 3 -25.63 50.01 33.15
C HIS A 3 -25.16 48.58 32.77
N GLY A 4 -24.50 47.72 33.56
CA GLY A 4 -24.06 47.67 34.98
C GLY A 4 -23.99 46.16 35.35
N ASP A 5 -22.93 45.58 35.92
CA ASP A 5 -22.27 45.83 37.22
C ASP A 5 -23.24 45.77 38.42
N SER A 6 -22.96 45.13 39.56
CA SER A 6 -21.81 44.31 40.03
C SER A 6 -22.22 43.58 41.35
N HIS A 7 -21.41 42.96 42.24
CA HIS A 7 -19.95 42.79 42.43
C HIS A 7 -19.68 41.60 43.39
N ASP A 8 -18.63 40.79 43.16
CA ASP A 8 -17.79 40.11 44.19
C ASP A 8 -18.43 39.04 45.14
N THR A 9 -17.70 38.26 45.97
CA THR A 9 -16.40 38.49 46.63
C THR A 9 -15.26 37.47 46.39
N ARG A 10 -14.04 38.01 46.23
CA ARG A 10 -12.71 37.41 46.57
C ARG A 10 -12.65 36.96 48.07
N GLN A 11 -11.61 36.34 48.64
CA GLN A 11 -10.15 36.29 48.38
C GLN A 11 -9.47 35.22 49.29
N GLY A 12 -8.24 34.77 49.03
CA GLY A 12 -7.39 34.11 50.06
C GLY A 12 -6.34 33.09 49.56
N LEU A 13 -5.23 32.95 50.29
CA LEU A 13 -4.17 31.93 50.14
C LEU A 13 -3.79 31.35 51.52
N HIS A 14 -3.13 30.17 51.52
CA HIS A 14 -2.27 29.54 52.57
C HIS A 14 -2.57 29.81 54.07
N ASP A 15 -2.77 28.79 54.91
CA ASP A 15 -1.65 28.08 55.58
C ASP A 15 -2.06 26.73 56.22
N GLU A 16 -1.07 25.92 56.62
CA GLU A 16 -1.16 24.75 57.53
C GLU A 16 -0.82 25.18 58.99
N PRO A 17 -1.06 24.40 60.10
CA PRO A 17 -0.70 22.97 60.21
C PRO A 17 -1.50 22.06 61.18
N HIS A 18 -1.11 20.78 61.22
CA HIS A 18 -1.15 19.78 62.32
C HIS A 18 -2.37 19.64 63.27
N GLN A 19 -2.96 18.42 63.31
CA GLN A 19 -2.68 17.48 64.42
C GLN A 19 -3.05 16.00 64.15
N GLU A 20 -2.03 15.15 64.25
CA GLU A 20 -1.96 13.82 64.92
C GLU A 20 -3.21 12.90 65.04
N ASN A 21 -3.16 11.75 64.36
CA ASN A 21 -2.99 10.45 65.07
C ASN A 21 -2.51 9.32 64.13
N SER A 22 -1.92 8.26 64.71
CA SER A 22 -1.25 7.12 64.06
C SER A 22 -1.32 5.89 65.01
N PRO A 23 -0.78 4.67 64.73
CA PRO A 23 0.06 4.22 63.60
C PRO A 23 -0.32 2.84 62.99
N LEU A 24 0.57 2.35 62.11
CA LEU A 24 0.52 1.04 61.42
C LEU A 24 0.86 -0.18 62.31
N ARG A 25 0.50 -1.40 61.86
CA ARG A 25 1.33 -2.62 61.99
C ARG A 25 0.92 -3.77 61.05
N GLN A 26 1.93 -4.45 60.51
CA GLN A 26 1.95 -5.84 59.99
C GLN A 26 2.92 -6.64 60.90
N PRO A 27 3.22 -7.93 60.63
CA PRO A 27 2.35 -9.08 60.35
C PRO A 27 2.60 -10.22 61.39
N VAL A 28 1.84 -11.32 61.33
CA VAL A 28 2.21 -12.61 61.97
C VAL A 28 1.71 -13.79 61.12
N ASP A 29 2.64 -14.60 60.60
CA ASP A 29 2.42 -16.02 60.31
C ASP A 29 2.79 -16.84 61.56
N LEU A 30 2.15 -17.99 61.78
CA LEU A 30 2.78 -19.19 62.36
C LEU A 30 1.85 -20.41 62.29
N ASP A 31 2.41 -21.55 61.92
CA ASP A 31 1.71 -22.82 61.68
C ASP A 31 1.27 -23.54 62.96
N SER A 32 0.28 -24.44 62.85
CA SER A 32 0.53 -25.87 63.06
C SER A 32 -0.65 -26.78 62.68
N ASP A 33 -0.27 -27.89 62.04
CA ASP A 33 -0.99 -29.11 61.69
C ASP A 33 -2.32 -29.46 62.40
N GLU A 34 -3.28 -29.98 61.63
CA GLU A 34 -3.55 -31.43 61.73
C GLU A 34 -4.12 -32.09 60.44
N LYS A 35 -3.37 -33.09 59.94
CA LYS A 35 -3.85 -34.34 59.33
C LYS A 35 -4.90 -34.27 58.20
N MET A 36 -4.39 -33.92 57.03
CA MET A 36 -4.63 -34.60 55.75
C MET A 36 -5.43 -35.93 55.84
N GLN A 37 -6.73 -35.87 55.49
CA GLN A 37 -7.49 -37.01 54.98
C GLN A 37 -8.02 -36.64 53.58
N ALA A 38 -7.91 -37.56 52.62
CA ALA A 38 -8.26 -37.28 51.24
C ALA A 38 -9.79 -37.33 51.02
N PRO A 39 -10.43 -36.26 50.51
CA PRO A 39 -11.77 -36.36 49.96
C PRO A 39 -11.72 -37.15 48.64
N GLU A 40 -12.58 -38.16 48.55
CA GLU A 40 -12.54 -39.19 47.51
C GLU A 40 -12.78 -38.65 46.09
N THR A 41 -12.31 -39.43 45.11
CA THR A 41 -12.58 -39.27 43.68
C THR A 41 -14.05 -39.00 43.36
N ARG A 42 -14.36 -37.84 42.78
CA ARG A 42 -15.61 -37.56 42.05
C ARG A 42 -15.37 -36.92 40.69
N ASP A 43 -14.36 -37.42 39.97
CA ASP A 43 -14.23 -37.17 38.54
C ASP A 43 -15.15 -38.14 37.77
N THR A 44 -16.45 -37.86 37.84
CA THR A 44 -17.51 -38.70 37.26
C THR A 44 -18.47 -37.86 36.42
N ARG A 45 -17.95 -37.16 35.42
CA ARG A 45 -18.77 -36.72 34.28
C ARG A 45 -18.94 -37.91 33.34
N ASN A 46 -20.19 -38.37 33.20
CA ASN A 46 -20.50 -39.61 32.50
C ASN A 46 -19.99 -39.58 31.04
N PRO A 47 -19.21 -40.57 30.56
CA PRO A 47 -18.76 -40.62 29.17
C PRO A 47 -19.92 -40.82 28.17
N ASP A 48 -21.08 -41.35 28.60
CA ASP A 48 -22.28 -41.54 27.76
C ASP A 48 -23.03 -40.22 27.48
N LEU A 49 -22.29 -39.17 27.10
CA LEU A 49 -22.78 -37.80 26.98
C LEU A 49 -23.55 -37.59 25.65
N GLY A 50 -24.80 -38.08 25.64
CA GLY A 50 -25.85 -37.69 24.70
C GLY A 50 -25.49 -37.91 23.23
N ALA A 51 -25.52 -39.17 22.80
CA ALA A 51 -25.07 -39.59 21.47
C ALA A 51 -25.76 -38.84 20.33
N ASP A 52 -27.09 -38.90 20.23
CA ASP A 52 -27.79 -38.44 19.03
C ASP A 52 -27.86 -36.90 18.90
N PRO A 53 -27.66 -36.35 17.68
CA PRO A 53 -27.68 -34.91 17.44
C PRO A 53 -29.10 -34.35 17.59
N ILE A 54 -29.27 -33.32 18.43
CA ILE A 54 -30.56 -32.63 18.58
C ILE A 54 -30.75 -31.63 17.45
N ILE A 55 -31.84 -31.79 16.69
CA ILE A 55 -32.28 -30.85 15.66
C ILE A 55 -33.20 -29.80 16.29
N MET A 56 -32.92 -28.52 16.01
CA MET A 56 -33.67 -27.35 16.48
C MET A 56 -34.15 -26.52 15.30
N ASP A 57 -35.45 -26.29 15.17
CA ASP A 57 -36.01 -25.48 14.09
C ASP A 57 -36.13 -23.99 14.50
N LEU A 58 -35.59 -23.12 13.65
CA LEU A 58 -35.57 -21.66 13.77
C LEU A 58 -36.58 -21.02 12.82
N TYR A 59 -37.41 -20.15 13.39
CA TYR A 59 -38.44 -19.41 12.68
C TYR A 59 -38.07 -17.94 12.57
N GLN A 60 -38.49 -17.31 11.47
CA GLN A 60 -38.20 -15.91 11.16
C GLN A 60 -39.19 -14.99 11.87
N SER A 61 -38.76 -14.36 12.96
CA SER A 61 -39.54 -13.39 13.73
C SER A 61 -39.09 -11.96 13.37
N ASN A 62 -40.04 -11.15 12.90
CA ASN A 62 -39.81 -9.76 12.53
C ASN A 62 -40.16 -8.84 13.70
N PHE A 63 -39.21 -7.99 14.12
CA PHE A 63 -39.39 -7.02 15.19
C PHE A 63 -39.15 -5.59 14.68
N PRO A 64 -39.70 -4.55 15.35
CA PRO A 64 -39.33 -3.16 15.09
C PRO A 64 -37.84 -2.96 15.40
N GLY A 65 -37.01 -2.88 14.36
CA GLY A 65 -35.55 -2.84 14.46
C GLY A 65 -34.82 -3.94 13.69
N GLY A 66 -35.52 -4.99 13.22
CA GLY A 66 -34.94 -5.99 12.31
C GLY A 66 -35.57 -7.39 12.41
N THR A 67 -35.12 -8.29 11.54
CA THR A 67 -35.45 -9.72 11.61
C THR A 67 -34.52 -10.45 12.59
N GLN A 68 -35.08 -11.29 13.45
CA GLN A 68 -34.34 -12.32 14.19
C GLN A 68 -34.80 -13.73 13.79
N LEU A 69 -33.94 -14.71 14.08
CA LEU A 69 -34.25 -16.14 13.99
C LEU A 69 -34.39 -16.68 15.42
N THR A 70 -35.56 -17.19 15.76
CA THR A 70 -35.91 -17.65 17.12
C THR A 70 -36.48 -19.06 17.09
N THR A 71 -36.21 -19.87 18.12
CA THR A 71 -36.88 -21.17 18.30
C THR A 71 -38.31 -20.97 18.80
N GLU A 72 -39.22 -21.86 18.41
CA GLU A 72 -40.65 -21.84 18.79
C GLU A 72 -40.91 -21.92 20.30
N LYS A 73 -39.94 -22.44 21.06
CA LYS A 73 -39.88 -22.34 22.52
C LYS A 73 -38.55 -21.68 22.89
N PRO A 74 -38.49 -20.85 23.95
CA PRO A 74 -37.20 -20.54 24.57
C PRO A 74 -36.55 -21.85 25.06
N PRO A 75 -35.21 -21.97 25.04
CA PRO A 75 -34.55 -23.13 25.63
C PRO A 75 -34.94 -23.20 27.11
N LEU A 76 -35.43 -24.37 27.54
CA LEU A 76 -35.70 -24.62 28.95
C LEU A 76 -34.38 -24.40 29.74
N PRO A 77 -34.41 -23.74 30.91
CA PRO A 77 -33.24 -23.71 31.78
C PRO A 77 -32.87 -25.16 32.09
N ALA A 78 -31.62 -25.55 31.83
CA ALA A 78 -31.20 -26.94 31.86
C ALA A 78 -31.30 -27.53 33.28
N THR A 79 -32.38 -28.26 33.55
CA THR A 79 -32.71 -28.80 34.87
C THR A 79 -32.02 -30.11 35.21
N ASN A 80 -31.42 -30.79 34.23
CA ASN A 80 -30.54 -31.96 34.42
C ASN A 80 -29.33 -31.88 33.49
N ASP A 81 -28.17 -32.38 33.95
CA ASP A 81 -26.94 -32.47 33.13
C ASP A 81 -27.05 -33.48 31.97
N GLN A 82 -28.11 -34.28 31.92
CA GLN A 82 -28.35 -35.31 30.90
C GLN A 82 -28.87 -34.77 29.55
N ASP A 83 -29.40 -33.53 29.49
CA ASP A 83 -29.94 -32.91 28.24
C ASP A 83 -28.87 -32.23 27.34
N ARG A 84 -27.58 -32.55 27.55
CA ARG A 84 -26.46 -32.00 26.76
C ARG A 84 -26.04 -32.93 25.62
N ALA A 85 -26.88 -33.05 24.59
CA ALA A 85 -26.52 -33.72 23.34
C ALA A 85 -25.21 -33.19 22.75
N ALA A 86 -24.39 -34.10 22.22
CA ALA A 86 -23.03 -33.82 21.76
C ALA A 86 -22.96 -32.79 20.61
N ILE A 87 -23.98 -32.77 19.75
CA ILE A 87 -24.12 -31.90 18.59
C ILE A 87 -25.55 -31.32 18.59
N LYS A 88 -25.69 -30.04 18.25
CA LYS A 88 -26.99 -29.37 18.06
C LYS A 88 -27.05 -28.70 16.69
N VAL A 89 -28.02 -29.11 15.87
CA VAL A 89 -28.19 -28.71 14.48
C VAL A 89 -29.36 -27.75 14.39
N PHE A 90 -29.12 -26.50 14.03
CA PHE A 90 -30.15 -25.48 13.91
C PHE A 90 -30.54 -25.30 12.44
N ARG A 91 -31.77 -25.65 12.08
CA ARG A 91 -32.31 -25.44 10.72
C ARG A 91 -33.13 -24.14 10.69
N ALA A 92 -33.09 -23.41 9.60
CA ALA A 92 -33.94 -22.26 9.34
C ALA A 92 -34.78 -22.49 8.08
N LEU A 93 -36.01 -21.97 8.07
CA LEU A 93 -36.90 -22.07 6.92
C LEU A 93 -36.52 -21.05 5.85
N TYR A 94 -35.90 -21.49 4.77
CA TYR A 94 -35.52 -20.62 3.66
C TYR A 94 -36.67 -20.47 2.67
N ARG A 95 -36.97 -19.23 2.28
CA ARG A 95 -37.86 -18.91 1.15
C ARG A 95 -37.03 -18.79 -0.13
N GLU A 96 -37.35 -19.60 -1.12
CA GLU A 96 -36.77 -19.47 -2.47
C GLU A 96 -37.89 -19.16 -3.46
N ASN A 97 -37.94 -17.91 -3.91
CA ASN A 97 -38.96 -17.41 -4.84
C ASN A 97 -38.75 -18.04 -6.22
N ALA A 98 -39.47 -19.11 -6.53
CA ALA A 98 -39.63 -19.57 -7.89
C ALA A 98 -40.71 -18.74 -8.60
N VAL A 99 -40.62 -18.61 -9.93
CA VAL A 99 -41.46 -17.71 -10.74
C VAL A 99 -42.97 -17.98 -10.59
N PHE A 100 -43.35 -19.20 -10.20
CA PHE A 100 -44.74 -19.63 -10.04
C PHE A 100 -45.08 -20.24 -8.66
N SER A 101 -44.16 -20.25 -7.70
CA SER A 101 -44.42 -20.78 -6.35
C SER A 101 -43.38 -20.34 -5.30
N VAL A 102 -43.81 -20.19 -4.04
CA VAL A 102 -42.89 -20.03 -2.91
C VAL A 102 -42.59 -21.41 -2.33
N VAL A 103 -41.50 -22.01 -2.80
CA VAL A 103 -40.99 -23.26 -2.24
C VAL A 103 -40.24 -22.94 -0.94
N HIS A 104 -40.70 -23.53 0.15
CA HIS A 104 -40.03 -23.48 1.45
C HIS A 104 -39.17 -24.73 1.61
N HIS A 105 -37.89 -24.56 1.95
CA HIS A 105 -37.02 -25.67 2.37
C HIS A 105 -36.32 -25.34 3.68
N TRP A 106 -36.20 -26.34 4.54
CA TRP A 106 -35.35 -26.27 5.72
C TRP A 106 -33.88 -26.37 5.28
N ARG A 107 -33.03 -25.50 5.81
CA ARG A 107 -31.57 -25.60 5.65
C ARG A 107 -30.89 -25.44 6.99
N ILE A 108 -29.84 -26.22 7.23
CA ILE A 108 -28.98 -26.06 8.40
C ILE A 108 -28.31 -24.67 8.30
N TYR A 109 -28.57 -23.82 9.29
CA TYR A 109 -28.06 -22.44 9.38
C TYR A 109 -26.93 -22.31 10.40
N ARG A 110 -26.94 -23.16 11.44
CA ARG A 110 -25.91 -23.22 12.48
C ARG A 110 -25.74 -24.66 12.97
N VAL A 111 -24.50 -25.03 13.31
CA VAL A 111 -24.16 -26.28 14.01
C VAL A 111 -23.33 -25.93 15.23
N ASP A 112 -23.74 -26.43 16.40
CA ASP A 112 -23.02 -26.29 17.66
C ASP A 112 -22.49 -27.65 18.10
N VAL A 113 -21.17 -27.79 18.26
CA VAL A 113 -20.57 -28.98 18.88
C VAL A 113 -20.34 -28.69 20.36
N GLN A 114 -20.94 -29.51 21.23
CA GLN A 114 -20.96 -29.32 22.69
C GLN A 114 -20.09 -30.34 23.44
N ASN A 115 -19.79 -31.50 22.85
CA ASN A 115 -18.99 -32.54 23.50
C ASN A 115 -17.48 -32.19 23.51
N PRO A 116 -16.82 -32.10 24.69
CA PRO A 116 -15.41 -31.71 24.80
C PRO A 116 -14.42 -32.61 24.06
N LEU A 117 -14.68 -33.92 23.94
CA LEU A 117 -13.79 -34.86 23.24
C LEU A 117 -13.78 -34.53 21.74
N LEU A 118 -14.96 -34.34 21.16
CA LEU A 118 -15.12 -33.97 19.74
C LEU A 118 -14.57 -32.57 19.46
N VAL A 119 -14.80 -31.59 20.35
CA VAL A 119 -14.19 -30.25 20.22
C VAL A 119 -12.66 -30.32 20.28
N SER A 120 -12.10 -31.15 21.17
CA SER A 120 -10.64 -31.35 21.29
C SER A 120 -10.04 -32.03 20.04
N ALA A 121 -10.70 -33.07 19.52
CA ALA A 121 -10.27 -33.78 18.31
C ALA A 121 -10.32 -32.90 17.04
N LEU A 122 -11.33 -32.02 16.93
CA LEU A 122 -11.46 -31.09 15.80
C LEU A 122 -10.53 -29.87 15.89
N ALA A 123 -10.10 -29.47 17.10
CA ALA A 123 -9.24 -28.30 17.32
C ALA A 123 -7.93 -28.27 16.49
N PRO A 124 -7.11 -29.35 16.41
CA PRO A 124 -5.88 -29.32 15.60
C PRO A 124 -6.15 -29.21 14.09
N ILE A 125 -7.22 -29.82 13.59
CA ILE A 125 -7.64 -29.73 12.18
C ILE A 125 -8.11 -28.29 11.88
N LEU A 126 -9.06 -27.78 12.66
CA LEU A 126 -9.63 -26.44 12.48
C LEU A 126 -8.64 -25.29 12.70
N LYS A 127 -7.54 -25.53 13.44
CA LYS A 127 -6.41 -24.58 13.54
C LYS A 127 -5.80 -24.25 12.17
N LYS A 128 -5.81 -25.17 11.19
CA LYS A 128 -5.38 -24.90 9.79
C LYS A 128 -6.18 -23.75 9.16
N GLU A 129 -7.47 -23.70 9.47
CA GLU A 129 -8.43 -22.66 9.04
C GLU A 129 -8.40 -21.39 9.92
N LYS A 130 -7.45 -21.27 10.86
CA LYS A 130 -7.42 -20.25 11.93
C LYS A 130 -8.66 -20.27 12.85
N VAL A 131 -9.38 -21.39 12.91
CA VAL A 131 -10.50 -21.58 13.83
C VAL A 131 -9.96 -22.20 15.12
N HIS A 132 -9.72 -21.34 16.11
CA HIS A 132 -9.24 -21.75 17.43
C HIS A 132 -10.41 -22.20 18.31
N LEU A 133 -10.50 -23.51 18.56
CA LEU A 133 -11.48 -24.08 19.50
C LEU A 133 -10.89 -24.20 20.91
N ASN A 134 -11.72 -23.96 21.92
CA ASN A 134 -11.42 -24.25 23.32
C ASN A 134 -12.31 -25.43 23.77
N PRO A 135 -11.74 -26.58 24.18
CA PRO A 135 -12.50 -27.76 24.62
C PRO A 135 -13.48 -27.54 25.78
N ARG A 136 -13.35 -26.43 26.52
CA ARG A 136 -14.30 -26.03 27.59
C ARG A 136 -15.47 -25.18 27.10
N SER A 137 -15.61 -24.98 25.78
CA SER A 137 -16.62 -24.10 25.16
C SER A 137 -17.33 -24.77 23.98
N VAL A 138 -18.56 -24.35 23.70
CA VAL A 138 -19.33 -24.81 22.53
C VAL A 138 -18.71 -24.25 21.25
N ALA A 139 -18.37 -25.11 20.30
CA ALA A 139 -17.87 -24.72 18.99
C ALA A 139 -19.06 -24.44 18.05
N THR A 140 -19.34 -23.16 17.79
CA THR A 140 -20.42 -22.71 16.90
C THR A 140 -19.92 -22.46 15.47
N PHE A 141 -20.52 -23.15 14.51
CA PHE A 141 -20.35 -22.95 13.07
C PHE A 141 -21.66 -22.42 12.46
N LYS A 142 -21.58 -21.61 11.41
CA LYS A 142 -22.72 -20.99 10.72
C LYS A 142 -22.55 -21.06 9.21
N ASP A 143 -23.65 -20.94 8.48
CA ASP A 143 -23.67 -20.77 7.01
C ASP A 143 -22.65 -19.69 6.57
N PRO A 144 -21.80 -19.95 5.55
CA PRO A 144 -21.81 -21.10 4.64
C PRO A 144 -20.95 -22.31 5.09
N PHE A 145 -20.55 -22.38 6.37
CA PHE A 145 -19.75 -23.47 6.95
C PHE A 145 -18.35 -23.66 6.33
N TYR A 146 -17.78 -22.59 5.77
CA TYR A 146 -16.49 -22.56 5.06
C TYR A 146 -15.39 -23.47 5.64
N PRO A 147 -15.06 -23.44 6.97
CA PRO A 147 -13.99 -24.30 7.50
C PRO A 147 -14.31 -25.79 7.44
N LEU A 148 -15.57 -26.16 7.67
CA LEU A 148 -16.03 -27.56 7.69
C LEU A 148 -16.13 -28.15 6.28
N TRP A 149 -16.33 -27.32 5.27
CA TRP A 149 -16.35 -27.73 3.86
C TRP A 149 -14.96 -28.13 3.38
N PHE A 150 -13.96 -27.25 3.57
CA PHE A 150 -12.60 -27.52 3.08
C PHE A 150 -11.85 -28.56 3.93
N LEU A 151 -12.15 -28.67 5.22
CA LEU A 151 -11.56 -29.69 6.11
C LEU A 151 -12.38 -31.00 6.17
N HIS A 152 -13.43 -31.16 5.36
CA HIS A 152 -14.27 -32.36 5.36
C HIS A 152 -13.46 -33.65 5.14
N GLY A 153 -12.47 -33.62 4.24
CA GLY A 153 -11.58 -34.76 3.99
C GLY A 153 -10.84 -35.17 5.27
N GLU A 154 -10.13 -34.22 5.89
CA GLU A 154 -9.34 -34.48 7.10
C GLU A 154 -10.19 -34.97 8.29
N ILE A 155 -11.45 -34.55 8.39
CA ILE A 155 -12.39 -35.02 9.42
C ILE A 155 -12.79 -36.48 9.17
N VAL A 156 -12.98 -36.88 7.91
CA VAL A 156 -13.22 -38.28 7.51
C VAL A 156 -11.96 -39.14 7.69
N ASP A 157 -10.78 -38.61 7.37
CA ASP A 157 -9.49 -39.28 7.59
C ASP A 157 -9.27 -39.53 9.10
N LEU A 158 -9.55 -38.54 9.95
CA LEU A 158 -9.46 -38.67 11.40
C LEU A 158 -10.46 -39.69 11.97
N PHE A 159 -11.67 -39.82 11.41
CA PHE A 159 -12.60 -40.92 11.75
C PHE A 159 -12.08 -42.29 11.30
N SER A 160 -11.41 -42.35 10.14
CA SER A 160 -10.88 -43.60 9.57
C SER A 160 -9.69 -44.12 10.39
N ILE A 161 -8.78 -43.23 10.80
CA ILE A 161 -7.53 -43.54 11.52
C ILE A 161 -7.76 -43.78 13.02
N ASN A 162 -8.75 -43.13 13.66
CA ASN A 162 -8.92 -43.18 15.11
C ASN A 162 -9.70 -44.43 15.56
N GLU A 163 -9.24 -45.13 16.60
CA GLU A 163 -9.86 -46.35 17.15
C GLU A 163 -10.51 -46.14 18.54
N ASP A 164 -10.49 -44.93 19.09
CA ASP A 164 -11.11 -44.57 20.37
C ASP A 164 -12.63 -44.87 20.36
N ALA A 165 -13.06 -45.77 21.24
CA ALA A 165 -14.44 -46.26 21.32
C ALA A 165 -15.48 -45.21 21.74
N LEU A 166 -15.07 -44.13 22.41
CA LEU A 166 -15.95 -43.02 22.81
C LEU A 166 -16.00 -41.92 21.74
N LEU A 167 -14.87 -41.64 21.09
CA LEU A 167 -14.76 -40.58 20.09
C LEU A 167 -15.21 -41.01 18.69
N LYS A 168 -15.01 -42.29 18.30
CA LYS A 168 -15.38 -42.79 16.97
C LYS A 168 -16.89 -42.71 16.65
N PRO A 169 -17.82 -42.98 17.59
CA PRO A 169 -19.26 -42.75 17.37
C PRO A 169 -19.60 -41.26 17.16
N LEU A 170 -19.04 -40.38 18.00
CA LEU A 170 -19.26 -38.93 17.93
C LEU A 170 -18.77 -38.34 16.60
N LEU A 171 -17.62 -38.82 16.11
CA LEU A 171 -17.09 -38.46 14.80
C LEU A 171 -18.00 -38.93 13.66
N LYS A 172 -18.52 -40.16 13.73
CA LYS A 172 -19.47 -40.70 12.74
C LYS A 172 -20.72 -39.82 12.63
N GLN A 173 -21.33 -39.48 13.76
CA GLN A 173 -22.52 -38.63 13.82
C GLN A 173 -22.23 -37.21 13.32
N PHE A 174 -21.03 -36.67 13.61
CA PHE A 174 -20.61 -35.38 13.05
C PHE A 174 -20.45 -35.44 11.53
N ILE A 175 -19.84 -36.49 10.99
CA ILE A 175 -19.71 -36.70 9.54
C ILE A 175 -21.08 -36.88 8.88
N GLU A 176 -22.01 -37.61 9.49
CA GLU A 176 -23.39 -37.76 9.00
C GLU A 176 -24.11 -36.40 8.89
N VAL A 177 -23.94 -35.52 9.89
CA VAL A 177 -24.45 -34.14 9.85
C VAL A 177 -23.75 -33.30 8.76
N LEU A 178 -22.42 -33.44 8.58
CA LEU A 178 -21.70 -32.74 7.51
C LEU A 178 -22.11 -33.22 6.12
N ASP A 179 -22.37 -34.51 5.93
CA ASP A 179 -22.83 -35.05 4.66
C ASP A 179 -24.28 -34.69 4.35
N GLU A 180 -25.21 -34.64 5.33
CA GLU A 180 -26.54 -34.05 5.10
C GLU A 180 -26.42 -32.59 4.63
N LEU A 181 -25.60 -31.80 5.32
CA LEU A 181 -25.38 -30.38 5.04
C LEU A 181 -24.76 -30.17 3.65
N PHE A 182 -23.80 -31.01 3.26
CA PHE A 182 -23.00 -30.80 2.06
C PHE A 182 -23.37 -31.67 0.85
N GLN A 183 -24.14 -32.76 0.95
CA GLN A 183 -24.44 -33.65 -0.19
C GLN A 183 -25.04 -32.89 -1.38
N GLY A 184 -26.09 -32.08 -1.13
CA GLY A 184 -26.71 -31.25 -2.16
C GLY A 184 -25.77 -30.19 -2.74
N LEU A 185 -24.83 -29.68 -1.93
CA LEU A 185 -23.83 -28.70 -2.37
C LEU A 185 -22.74 -29.37 -3.23
N LYS A 186 -22.14 -30.47 -2.75
CA LYS A 186 -21.15 -31.33 -3.46
C LYS A 186 -21.65 -31.74 -4.85
N ALA A 187 -22.90 -32.23 -4.94
CA ALA A 187 -23.50 -32.62 -6.22
C ALA A 187 -23.69 -31.43 -7.18
N LYS A 188 -24.05 -30.25 -6.64
CA LYS A 188 -24.26 -29.03 -7.41
C LYS A 188 -22.95 -28.41 -7.89
N THR A 189 -21.95 -28.27 -7.03
CA THR A 189 -20.63 -27.71 -7.38
C THR A 189 -19.89 -28.60 -8.36
N ALA A 190 -19.88 -29.93 -8.17
CA ALA A 190 -19.25 -30.86 -9.11
C ALA A 190 -19.84 -30.75 -10.54
N LYS A 191 -21.17 -30.62 -10.67
CA LYS A 191 -21.85 -30.41 -11.96
C LYS A 191 -21.53 -29.05 -12.59
N LEU A 192 -21.37 -28.01 -11.78
CA LEU A 192 -21.01 -26.65 -12.21
C LEU A 192 -19.53 -26.56 -12.65
N HIS A 193 -18.60 -27.08 -11.84
CA HIS A 193 -17.17 -27.15 -12.16
C HIS A 193 -16.92 -27.94 -13.45
N LYS A 194 -17.59 -29.08 -13.66
CA LYS A 194 -17.48 -29.88 -14.90
C LYS A 194 -17.96 -29.11 -16.15
N SER A 195 -18.84 -28.12 -15.99
CA SER A 195 -19.27 -27.21 -17.07
C SER A 195 -18.53 -25.86 -17.09
N LYS A 196 -17.54 -25.67 -16.20
CA LYS A 196 -16.80 -24.40 -15.98
C LYS A 196 -17.70 -23.20 -15.66
N LEU A 197 -18.89 -23.47 -15.12
CA LEU A 197 -19.89 -22.49 -14.68
C LEU A 197 -19.90 -22.36 -13.15
N MET A 198 -20.52 -21.29 -12.66
CA MET A 198 -20.77 -21.02 -11.24
C MET A 198 -22.12 -20.31 -11.08
N ASP A 199 -22.82 -20.53 -9.95
CA ASP A 199 -23.84 -19.58 -9.47
C ASP A 199 -23.38 -18.87 -8.19
N PHE A 200 -23.88 -17.65 -7.99
CA PHE A 200 -23.39 -16.77 -6.93
C PHE A 200 -23.49 -17.36 -5.52
N LYS A 201 -24.51 -18.20 -5.23
CA LYS A 201 -24.68 -18.84 -3.91
C LYS A 201 -23.61 -19.91 -3.61
N THR A 202 -22.99 -20.47 -4.65
CA THR A 202 -21.91 -21.46 -4.53
C THR A 202 -20.50 -20.86 -4.66
N ALA A 203 -20.39 -19.58 -5.03
CA ALA A 203 -19.12 -18.99 -5.47
C ALA A 203 -17.98 -19.05 -4.43
N TRP A 204 -18.29 -19.07 -3.14
CA TRP A 204 -17.29 -19.23 -2.07
C TRP A 204 -16.53 -20.57 -2.12
N THR A 205 -17.14 -21.63 -2.68
CA THR A 205 -16.54 -22.98 -2.73
C THR A 205 -15.34 -23.08 -3.68
N LEU A 206 -15.13 -22.08 -4.55
CA LEU A 206 -13.93 -21.97 -5.39
C LEU A 206 -12.67 -21.59 -4.63
N PHE A 207 -12.78 -21.03 -3.42
CA PHE A 207 -11.67 -20.34 -2.77
C PHE A 207 -11.22 -21.04 -1.48
N PRO A 208 -10.58 -22.22 -1.55
CA PRO A 208 -9.94 -22.84 -0.40
C PRO A 208 -8.85 -21.94 0.17
N ARG A 209 -8.65 -22.01 1.48
CA ARG A 209 -7.58 -21.30 2.17
C ARG A 209 -6.21 -21.68 1.61
N GLY A 210 -5.34 -20.69 1.44
CA GLY A 210 -3.98 -20.87 0.92
C GLY A 210 -3.88 -21.04 -0.60
N SER A 211 -5.00 -21.19 -1.32
CA SER A 211 -5.02 -21.24 -2.78
C SER A 211 -4.74 -19.87 -3.43
N SER A 212 -4.42 -19.90 -4.72
CA SER A 212 -4.10 -18.71 -5.51
C SER A 212 -5.32 -18.17 -6.25
N VAL A 213 -5.84 -17.02 -5.82
CA VAL A 213 -6.88 -16.26 -6.52
C VAL A 213 -6.24 -15.25 -7.48
N TYR A 214 -6.68 -15.26 -8.73
CA TYR A 214 -6.36 -14.29 -9.77
C TYR A 214 -7.46 -13.22 -9.89
N SER A 215 -7.06 -11.98 -10.13
CA SER A 215 -7.96 -10.87 -10.49
C SER A 215 -7.30 -9.96 -11.52
N SER A 216 -8.12 -9.36 -12.39
CA SER A 216 -7.73 -8.35 -13.39
C SER A 216 -8.62 -7.09 -13.31
N SER A 217 -9.52 -7.02 -12.31
CA SER A 217 -10.67 -6.11 -12.31
C SER A 217 -10.36 -4.61 -12.29
N GLU A 218 -9.13 -4.22 -11.94
CA GLU A 218 -8.68 -2.83 -11.84
C GLU A 218 -7.87 -2.35 -13.06
N GLY A 219 -7.74 -3.19 -14.10
CA GLY A 219 -6.84 -3.00 -15.24
C GLY A 219 -5.44 -3.63 -15.05
N PHE A 220 -5.19 -4.28 -13.91
CA PHE A 220 -3.90 -4.84 -13.53
C PHE A 220 -4.08 -6.22 -12.92
N ASP A 221 -3.20 -7.14 -13.32
CA ASP A 221 -3.25 -8.52 -12.87
C ASP A 221 -2.63 -8.71 -11.49
N ILE A 222 -3.37 -9.38 -10.61
CA ILE A 222 -2.98 -9.65 -9.23
C ILE A 222 -3.17 -11.13 -8.98
N LEU A 223 -2.17 -11.78 -8.38
CA LEU A 223 -2.33 -13.09 -7.75
C LEU A 223 -2.24 -12.91 -6.23
N GLY A 224 -3.23 -13.44 -5.51
CA GLY A 224 -3.31 -13.36 -4.04
C GLY A 224 -3.50 -14.73 -3.41
N LYS A 225 -2.92 -14.93 -2.22
CA LYS A 225 -3.05 -16.17 -1.43
C LYS A 225 -4.28 -16.07 -0.53
N VAL A 226 -5.30 -16.91 -0.71
CA VAL A 226 -6.60 -16.79 -0.02
C VAL A 226 -6.47 -16.97 1.51
N ASP A 227 -6.99 -16.02 2.30
CA ASP A 227 -7.08 -16.09 3.77
C ASP A 227 -8.52 -16.38 4.27
N SER A 228 -9.56 -15.96 3.55
CA SER A 228 -10.96 -16.45 3.67
C SER A 228 -11.89 -15.91 2.58
N ALA A 229 -12.97 -16.64 2.24
CA ALA A 229 -14.09 -16.12 1.45
C ALA A 229 -15.37 -15.98 2.31
N LYS A 230 -16.07 -14.83 2.25
CA LYS A 230 -17.26 -14.54 3.07
C LYS A 230 -18.26 -13.66 2.31
N TYR A 231 -19.56 -13.94 2.42
CA TYR A 231 -20.58 -12.99 1.96
C TYR A 231 -20.68 -11.81 2.91
N ASP A 232 -20.72 -10.60 2.36
CA ASP A 232 -21.22 -9.44 3.08
C ASP A 232 -22.75 -9.37 2.93
N GLN A 233 -23.40 -8.88 3.98
CA GLN A 233 -24.86 -8.72 4.07
C GLN A 233 -25.24 -7.30 4.52
N ARG A 234 -24.27 -6.38 4.63
CA ARG A 234 -24.50 -4.98 4.99
C ARG A 234 -25.31 -4.26 3.90
N SER A 235 -26.49 -3.77 4.28
CA SER A 235 -27.29 -2.80 3.50
C SER A 235 -27.63 -3.20 2.06
N GLY A 236 -28.11 -4.44 1.87
CA GLY A 236 -28.76 -4.87 0.61
C GLY A 236 -27.82 -5.27 -0.54
N TYR A 237 -26.52 -5.01 -0.43
CA TYR A 237 -25.54 -5.45 -1.43
C TYR A 237 -25.15 -6.91 -1.21
N HIS A 238 -25.73 -7.82 -1.98
CA HIS A 238 -25.26 -9.20 -2.06
C HIS A 238 -23.90 -9.25 -2.75
N GLN A 239 -22.80 -9.30 -1.97
CA GLN A 239 -21.44 -9.39 -2.50
C GLN A 239 -20.63 -10.47 -1.79
N LEU A 240 -19.73 -11.14 -2.52
CA LEU A 240 -18.80 -12.12 -1.97
C LEU A 240 -17.41 -11.48 -1.86
N LEU A 241 -16.94 -11.36 -0.62
CA LEU A 241 -15.65 -10.80 -0.25
C LEU A 241 -14.61 -11.92 -0.18
N ILE A 242 -13.60 -11.87 -1.06
CA ILE A 242 -12.45 -12.77 -1.02
C ILE A 242 -11.30 -12.01 -0.37
N THR A 243 -11.04 -12.28 0.91
CA THR A 243 -9.84 -11.77 1.59
C THR A 243 -8.66 -12.64 1.20
N CYS A 244 -7.69 -12.06 0.50
CA CYS A 244 -6.44 -12.68 0.10
C CYS A 244 -5.24 -11.89 0.66
N LYS A 245 -4.05 -12.41 0.43
CA LYS A 245 -2.78 -11.76 0.77
C LYS A 245 -1.90 -11.57 -0.45
N THR A 246 -1.24 -10.42 -0.54
CA THR A 246 -0.14 -10.13 -1.45
C THR A 246 1.12 -9.80 -0.64
N ILE A 247 2.29 -9.84 -1.27
CA ILE A 247 3.55 -9.42 -0.64
C ILE A 247 3.84 -7.97 -1.03
N SER A 248 4.10 -7.14 -0.03
CA SER A 248 4.44 -5.73 -0.18
C SER A 248 5.82 -5.45 0.43
N PHE A 249 6.55 -4.47 -0.12
CA PHE A 249 7.79 -3.96 0.46
C PHE A 249 7.49 -2.78 1.39
N SER A 250 8.10 -2.77 2.57
CA SER A 250 7.88 -1.76 3.62
C SER A 250 8.94 -0.65 3.65
N GLY A 251 9.92 -0.65 2.76
CA GLY A 251 11.14 0.19 2.91
C GLY A 251 12.18 -0.43 3.85
N GLU A 252 11.80 -1.40 4.69
CA GLU A 252 12.68 -2.17 5.56
C GLU A 252 12.79 -3.64 5.11
N GLY A 253 11.68 -4.23 4.62
CA GLY A 253 11.62 -5.63 4.19
C GLY A 253 10.26 -6.01 3.61
N PHE A 254 10.05 -7.30 3.40
CA PHE A 254 8.83 -7.83 2.79
C PHE A 254 7.82 -8.32 3.83
N TYR A 255 6.53 -8.09 3.57
CA TYR A 255 5.43 -8.49 4.44
C TYR A 255 4.17 -8.86 3.67
N TRP A 256 3.35 -9.73 4.24
CA TRP A 256 2.04 -10.08 3.72
C TRP A 256 1.02 -8.99 4.07
N SER A 257 0.59 -8.24 3.07
CA SER A 257 -0.53 -7.31 3.16
C SER A 257 -1.84 -8.03 2.85
N LYS A 258 -2.93 -7.73 3.58
CA LYS A 258 -4.26 -8.27 3.27
C LYS A 258 -4.98 -7.37 2.28
N ARG A 259 -5.62 -7.98 1.28
CA ARG A 259 -6.45 -7.31 0.29
C ARG A 259 -7.81 -7.99 0.19
N ASN A 260 -8.86 -7.22 -0.04
CA ASN A 260 -10.19 -7.74 -0.33
C ASN A 260 -10.47 -7.60 -1.83
N LEU A 261 -10.80 -8.71 -2.47
CA LEU A 261 -11.37 -8.74 -3.82
C LEU A 261 -12.88 -8.94 -3.70
N ILE A 262 -13.67 -8.30 -4.57
CA ILE A 262 -15.13 -8.33 -4.51
C ILE A 262 -15.66 -9.03 -5.75
N ILE A 263 -16.52 -10.04 -5.55
CA ILE A 263 -17.38 -10.59 -6.60
C ILE A 263 -18.79 -10.02 -6.37
N PRO A 264 -19.27 -9.11 -7.23
CA PRO A 264 -20.64 -8.58 -7.14
C PRO A 264 -21.69 -9.68 -7.33
N GLY A 265 -22.84 -9.51 -6.68
CA GLY A 265 -23.98 -10.41 -6.81
C GLY A 265 -24.46 -10.54 -8.25
N PHE A 266 -24.72 -11.77 -8.68
CA PHE A 266 -25.26 -12.06 -10.01
C PHE A 266 -26.33 -13.14 -9.97
N ASN A 267 -27.30 -13.03 -10.87
CA ASN A 267 -28.38 -13.99 -11.04
C ASN A 267 -28.01 -15.07 -12.06
N GLY A 268 -28.62 -16.26 -11.93
CA GLY A 268 -28.39 -17.37 -12.84
C GLY A 268 -27.01 -18.01 -12.68
N LYS A 269 -26.36 -18.35 -13.80
CA LYS A 269 -25.03 -18.96 -13.86
C LYS A 269 -24.12 -18.13 -14.76
N LYS A 270 -22.85 -17.99 -14.38
CA LYS A 270 -21.79 -17.40 -15.22
C LYS A 270 -20.64 -18.39 -15.39
N PRO A 271 -19.88 -18.33 -16.50
CA PRO A 271 -18.54 -18.91 -16.58
C PRO A 271 -17.64 -18.39 -15.44
N ILE A 272 -16.80 -19.27 -14.89
CA ILE A 272 -15.88 -18.91 -13.78
C ILE A 272 -14.93 -17.77 -14.18
N ARG A 273 -14.57 -17.69 -15.47
CA ARG A 273 -13.71 -16.65 -16.07
C ARG A 273 -14.38 -15.27 -16.19
N GLU A 274 -15.69 -15.15 -16.00
CA GLU A 274 -16.44 -13.89 -16.00
C GLU A 274 -16.71 -13.34 -14.59
N LEU A 275 -16.10 -13.95 -13.57
CA LEU A 275 -16.05 -13.43 -12.22
C LEU A 275 -14.92 -12.38 -12.12
N ALA A 276 -15.10 -11.34 -11.31
CA ALA A 276 -14.09 -10.29 -11.11
C ALA A 276 -12.77 -10.84 -10.55
N CYS A 277 -12.84 -11.94 -9.79
CA CYS A 277 -11.70 -12.76 -9.41
C CYS A 277 -12.09 -14.25 -9.38
N TYR A 278 -11.13 -15.15 -9.61
CA TYR A 278 -11.32 -16.61 -9.66
C TYR A 278 -10.00 -17.35 -9.42
N PRO A 279 -10.00 -18.66 -9.07
CA PRO A 279 -8.74 -19.40 -8.84
C PRO A 279 -7.91 -19.54 -10.11
N VAL A 280 -6.58 -19.44 -9.98
CA VAL A 280 -5.65 -19.36 -11.12
C VAL A 280 -5.70 -20.58 -12.05
N GLU A 281 -6.08 -21.75 -11.53
CA GLU A 281 -6.34 -22.99 -12.28
C GLU A 281 -7.38 -22.83 -13.41
N PHE A 282 -8.24 -21.81 -13.31
CA PHE A 282 -9.22 -21.49 -14.34
C PHE A 282 -8.73 -20.47 -15.37
N CYS A 283 -7.51 -19.91 -15.27
CA CYS A 283 -6.93 -19.07 -16.32
C CYS A 283 -6.81 -19.83 -17.66
N LYS A 284 -6.61 -19.12 -18.77
CA LYS A 284 -6.17 -19.75 -20.04
C LYS A 284 -4.65 -19.89 -20.04
N ASP A 285 -3.98 -18.79 -19.76
CA ASP A 285 -2.55 -18.60 -19.98
C ASP A 285 -1.80 -18.56 -18.64
N GLN A 286 -2.10 -19.54 -17.77
CA GLN A 286 -1.63 -19.62 -16.38
C GLN A 286 -0.11 -19.44 -16.27
N ASP A 287 0.66 -20.15 -17.09
CA ASP A 287 2.12 -20.11 -17.04
C ASP A 287 2.67 -18.73 -17.41
N SER A 288 2.10 -18.08 -18.42
CA SER A 288 2.48 -16.71 -18.84
C SER A 288 2.14 -15.65 -17.79
N ILE A 289 0.98 -15.79 -17.12
CA ILE A 289 0.60 -14.94 -15.98
C ILE A 289 1.60 -15.17 -14.83
N THR A 290 1.88 -16.42 -14.47
CA THR A 290 2.79 -16.76 -13.38
C THR A 290 4.24 -16.32 -13.66
N GLU A 291 4.74 -16.48 -14.89
CA GLU A 291 6.06 -16.01 -15.31
C GLU A 291 6.17 -14.49 -15.22
N ARG A 292 5.21 -13.73 -15.78
CA ARG A 292 5.22 -12.27 -15.76
C ARG A 292 5.07 -11.71 -14.35
N LEU A 293 4.19 -12.29 -13.52
CA LEU A 293 4.06 -11.89 -12.12
C LEU A 293 5.31 -12.24 -11.29
N THR A 294 5.97 -13.36 -11.58
CA THR A 294 7.28 -13.70 -10.99
C THR A 294 8.37 -12.73 -11.44
N ALA A 295 8.37 -12.29 -12.71
CA ALA A 295 9.29 -11.28 -13.23
C ALA A 295 9.05 -9.91 -12.59
N ARG A 296 7.77 -9.50 -12.41
CA ARG A 296 7.37 -8.34 -11.60
C ARG A 296 7.94 -8.47 -10.19
N GLY A 297 7.76 -9.61 -9.54
CA GLY A 297 8.28 -9.86 -8.19
C GLY A 297 9.80 -9.74 -8.09
N ARG A 298 10.56 -10.30 -9.05
CA ARG A 298 12.02 -10.11 -9.15
C ARG A 298 12.40 -8.63 -9.30
N LYS A 299 11.68 -7.88 -10.14
CA LYS A 299 11.88 -6.44 -10.35
C LYS A 299 11.67 -5.62 -9.07
N VAL A 300 10.73 -6.00 -8.19
CA VAL A 300 10.58 -5.37 -6.86
C VAL A 300 11.83 -5.56 -5.99
N LEU A 301 12.53 -6.71 -6.08
CA LEU A 301 13.75 -6.96 -5.30
C LEU A 301 14.90 -6.02 -5.68
N ASP A 302 14.93 -5.55 -6.93
CA ASP A 302 15.90 -4.56 -7.45
C ASP A 302 15.51 -3.11 -7.13
N LEU A 303 14.24 -2.86 -6.78
CA LEU A 303 13.68 -1.54 -6.46
C LEU A 303 13.53 -1.29 -4.94
N GLN A 304 14.21 -2.08 -4.10
CA GLN A 304 14.24 -1.88 -2.64
C GLN A 304 15.00 -0.61 -2.25
N GLY A 305 16.07 -0.31 -2.98
CA GLY A 305 16.91 0.87 -2.78
C GLY A 305 16.34 2.11 -3.47
N LEU A 306 16.97 3.25 -3.14
CA LEU A 306 16.70 4.53 -3.76
C LEU A 306 17.13 4.49 -5.23
N THR A 307 16.18 4.46 -6.15
CA THR A 307 16.44 4.20 -7.57
C THR A 307 15.72 5.21 -8.47
N HIS A 308 16.37 5.63 -9.56
CA HIS A 308 15.91 6.68 -10.46
C HIS A 308 15.53 6.07 -11.82
N HIS A 309 14.28 6.27 -12.24
CA HIS A 309 13.64 5.57 -13.35
C HIS A 309 12.83 6.50 -14.26
N THR A 310 12.44 6.02 -15.44
CA THR A 310 11.44 6.66 -16.29
C THR A 310 10.09 5.95 -16.13
N TYR A 311 8.99 6.70 -16.17
CA TYR A 311 7.64 6.18 -16.09
C TYR A 311 6.73 6.81 -17.15
N ASN A 312 5.92 5.97 -17.81
CA ASN A 312 4.89 6.41 -18.74
C ASN A 312 3.70 5.45 -18.63
N GLY A 313 2.72 5.79 -17.78
CA GLY A 313 1.62 4.91 -17.43
C GLY A 313 0.64 5.57 -16.46
N ILE A 314 -0.28 4.79 -15.90
CA ILE A 314 -1.19 5.26 -14.85
C ILE A 314 -0.46 5.17 -13.50
N ALA A 315 -0.63 6.15 -12.62
CA ALA A 315 -0.17 6.11 -11.23
C ALA A 315 -1.36 6.37 -10.29
N ILE A 316 -1.32 5.82 -9.07
CA ILE A 316 -2.34 6.05 -8.04
C ILE A 316 -1.83 7.09 -7.05
N ASN A 317 -2.59 8.15 -6.82
CA ASN A 317 -2.40 9.04 -5.68
C ASN A 317 -3.26 8.56 -4.50
N GLU A 318 -2.61 8.16 -3.39
CA GLU A 318 -3.25 7.77 -2.12
C GLU A 318 -3.28 8.90 -1.07
N THR A 319 -2.72 10.10 -1.36
CA THR A 319 -2.77 11.23 -0.40
C THR A 319 -4.15 11.88 -0.33
N GLU A 320 -5.03 11.59 -1.30
CA GLU A 320 -6.40 12.09 -1.37
C GLU A 320 -7.39 11.13 -0.67
N PRO A 321 -8.50 11.63 -0.09
CA PRO A 321 -9.49 10.80 0.62
C PRO A 321 -10.15 9.71 -0.24
N ALA A 322 -10.08 9.82 -1.56
CA ALA A 322 -10.43 8.78 -2.52
C ALA A 322 -9.24 8.60 -3.50
N PRO A 323 -8.64 7.41 -3.62
CA PRO A 323 -7.44 7.24 -4.44
C PRO A 323 -7.68 7.57 -5.92
N LEU A 324 -6.92 8.55 -6.45
CA LEU A 324 -7.07 9.03 -7.82
C LEU A 324 -6.08 8.33 -8.77
N LYS A 325 -6.58 7.74 -9.85
CA LYS A 325 -5.76 7.26 -10.97
C LYS A 325 -5.44 8.45 -11.90
N GLN A 326 -4.16 8.76 -12.11
CA GLN A 326 -3.70 9.83 -13.01
C GLN A 326 -2.64 9.31 -13.99
N ILE A 327 -2.53 9.92 -15.18
CA ILE A 327 -1.50 9.54 -16.16
C ILE A 327 -0.21 10.31 -15.85
N VAL A 328 0.88 9.58 -15.64
CA VAL A 328 2.22 10.13 -15.39
C VAL A 328 3.14 9.80 -16.56
N ASN A 329 3.76 10.84 -17.12
CA ASN A 329 4.88 10.73 -18.06
C ASN A 329 6.02 11.64 -17.57
N SER A 330 6.94 11.02 -16.81
CA SER A 330 7.97 11.70 -16.03
C SER A 330 9.15 10.77 -15.73
N ARG A 331 10.29 11.34 -15.34
CA ARG A 331 11.24 10.62 -14.48
C ARG A 331 10.69 10.53 -13.05
N ILE A 332 10.94 9.41 -12.40
CA ILE A 332 10.44 9.08 -11.08
C ILE A 332 11.59 8.56 -10.19
N ILE A 333 11.46 8.74 -8.88
CA ILE A 333 12.39 8.18 -7.90
C ILE A 333 11.61 7.20 -7.03
N ILE A 334 12.03 5.94 -7.00
CA ILE A 334 11.50 4.94 -6.07
C ILE A 334 12.21 5.12 -4.73
N ASP A 335 11.43 5.41 -3.69
CA ASP A 335 11.91 5.69 -2.34
C ASP A 335 10.78 5.39 -1.36
N VAL A 336 10.50 4.10 -1.16
CA VAL A 336 9.39 3.64 -0.30
C VAL A 336 9.55 4.17 1.12
N TRP A 337 10.78 4.20 1.64
CA TRP A 337 11.09 4.78 2.95
C TRP A 337 10.80 6.30 3.00
N GLY A 338 11.18 7.05 1.96
CA GLY A 338 10.86 8.47 1.84
C GLY A 338 9.35 8.72 1.83
N TYR A 339 8.58 7.94 1.07
CA TYR A 339 7.11 8.03 1.07
C TYR A 339 6.56 7.89 2.49
N HIS A 340 7.03 6.91 3.27
CA HIS A 340 6.56 6.65 4.64
C HIS A 340 6.96 7.78 5.59
N LYS A 341 8.20 8.30 5.50
CA LYS A 341 8.69 9.45 6.27
C LYS A 341 7.83 10.70 6.06
N TYR A 342 7.36 10.92 4.83
CA TYR A 342 6.59 12.11 4.48
C TYR A 342 5.06 11.93 4.59
N HIS A 343 4.55 10.70 4.65
CA HIS A 343 3.14 10.39 4.86
C HIS A 343 2.90 9.45 6.07
N PRO A 344 3.33 9.84 7.29
CA PRO A 344 3.16 8.99 8.47
C PRO A 344 1.68 8.70 8.79
N HIS A 345 0.76 9.57 8.38
CA HIS A 345 -0.69 9.38 8.57
C HIS A 345 -1.30 8.32 7.63
N LEU A 346 -0.68 8.03 6.48
CA LEU A 346 -1.06 6.90 5.62
C LEU A 346 -0.45 5.59 6.12
N HIS A 347 0.50 5.66 7.06
CA HIS A 347 1.19 4.52 7.64
C HIS A 347 0.61 4.14 9.00
N GLY A 348 -0.44 3.30 8.97
CA GLY A 348 -0.92 2.60 10.16
C GLY A 348 0.19 1.82 10.87
N HIS A 349 0.06 1.69 12.19
CA HIS A 349 1.05 1.08 13.09
C HIS A 349 1.56 -0.27 12.57
N GLN A 350 2.85 -0.32 12.20
CA GLN A 350 3.50 -1.51 11.65
C GLN A 350 3.70 -2.65 12.67
N GLU A 351 3.31 -2.44 13.92
CA GLU A 351 3.42 -3.39 15.04
C GLU A 351 2.69 -4.73 14.78
N ASN A 352 1.76 -4.77 13.81
CA ASN A 352 0.99 -5.96 13.43
C ASN A 352 1.20 -6.40 11.96
N LEU A 353 2.34 -6.06 11.33
CA LEU A 353 2.66 -6.59 9.99
C LEU A 353 3.04 -8.08 10.05
N GLU A 354 2.45 -8.89 9.16
CA GLU A 354 2.79 -10.29 8.98
C GLU A 354 4.00 -10.40 8.04
N TRP A 355 5.21 -10.12 8.57
CA TRP A 355 6.48 -10.13 7.82
C TRP A 355 6.75 -11.49 7.14
N THR A 356 7.48 -11.48 6.02
CA THR A 356 7.83 -12.74 5.30
C THR A 356 8.96 -13.51 5.98
N ARG A 357 9.75 -12.85 6.83
CA ARG A 357 10.78 -13.42 7.73
C ARG A 357 10.72 -12.68 9.08
N ASP A 358 11.52 -13.09 10.07
CA ASP A 358 11.67 -12.28 11.28
C ASP A 358 12.06 -10.83 10.93
N ARG A 359 11.42 -9.85 11.57
CA ARG A 359 11.63 -8.44 11.23
C ARG A 359 13.11 -8.09 11.41
N PRO A 360 13.79 -7.52 10.40
CA PRO A 360 15.16 -7.03 10.56
C PRO A 360 15.23 -6.05 11.73
N GLU A 361 16.25 -6.19 12.59
CA GLU A 361 16.50 -5.27 13.71
C GLU A 361 17.09 -3.93 13.21
N GLY A 362 16.38 -3.25 12.31
CA GLY A 362 16.72 -1.94 11.72
C GLY A 362 16.64 -0.76 12.70
N ASN A 363 16.83 -1.02 13.99
CA ASN A 363 16.98 -0.04 15.04
C ASN A 363 18.47 0.16 15.33
N ASN A 364 19.02 1.29 14.91
CA ASN A 364 20.25 1.80 15.51
C ASN A 364 20.04 1.96 17.03
N SER A 365 21.12 2.01 17.81
CA SER A 365 21.08 2.10 19.29
C SER A 365 20.25 3.26 19.88
N ASN A 366 19.85 4.24 19.06
CA ASN A 366 18.97 5.36 19.43
C ASN A 366 17.51 5.22 18.94
N GLY A 367 17.09 4.05 18.43
CA GLY A 367 15.72 3.78 17.98
C GLY A 367 15.24 4.54 16.73
N GLN A 368 16.14 5.26 16.05
CA GLN A 368 15.83 5.94 14.79
C GLN A 368 15.98 4.98 13.60
N ARG A 369 14.92 4.85 12.81
CA ARG A 369 14.90 4.08 11.56
C ARG A 369 15.69 4.82 10.48
N GLN A 370 16.50 4.08 9.73
CA GLN A 370 17.25 4.59 8.58
C GLN A 370 16.79 3.92 7.27
N ARG A 371 17.29 4.38 6.11
CA ARG A 371 17.08 3.67 4.85
C ARG A 371 17.85 2.35 4.86
N LEU A 372 17.30 1.34 4.21
CA LEU A 372 17.86 -0.01 4.11
C LEU A 372 19.28 -0.01 3.51
N SER A 373 20.25 -0.63 4.20
CA SER A 373 21.63 -0.68 3.71
C SER A 373 21.77 -1.53 2.44
N ALA A 374 22.89 -1.41 1.73
CA ALA A 374 23.17 -2.26 0.57
C ALA A 374 23.26 -3.75 0.95
N GLU A 375 23.78 -4.07 2.14
CA GLU A 375 23.88 -5.42 2.67
C GLU A 375 22.50 -5.98 3.02
N ASP A 376 21.63 -5.17 3.64
CA ASP A 376 20.25 -5.55 3.95
C ASP A 376 19.37 -5.72 2.70
N GLN A 377 19.57 -4.88 1.68
CA GLN A 377 18.91 -5.03 0.37
C GLN A 377 19.27 -6.38 -0.27
N VAL A 378 20.55 -6.78 -0.22
CA VAL A 378 21.02 -8.10 -0.67
C VAL A 378 20.48 -9.24 0.21
N SER A 379 20.43 -9.05 1.53
CA SER A 379 19.85 -10.00 2.50
C SER A 379 18.37 -10.28 2.21
N ASN A 380 17.54 -9.23 2.12
CA ASN A 380 16.13 -9.32 1.74
C ASN A 380 15.93 -9.96 0.35
N LYS A 381 16.78 -9.59 -0.64
CA LYS A 381 16.69 -10.12 -2.00
C LYS A 381 16.99 -11.62 -2.04
N ASN A 382 18.04 -12.07 -1.36
CA ASN A 382 18.42 -13.48 -1.30
C ASN A 382 17.36 -14.33 -0.57
N ASP A 383 16.80 -13.81 0.52
CA ASP A 383 15.72 -14.44 1.30
C ASP A 383 14.44 -14.65 0.46
N MET A 384 14.02 -13.66 -0.33
CA MET A 384 12.89 -13.81 -1.26
C MET A 384 13.23 -14.70 -2.47
N LEU A 385 14.49 -14.73 -2.93
CA LEU A 385 14.92 -15.61 -4.02
C LEU A 385 15.00 -17.09 -3.63
N GLN A 386 15.17 -17.41 -2.34
CA GLN A 386 15.02 -18.78 -1.81
C GLN A 386 13.55 -19.26 -1.85
N ARG A 387 12.60 -18.36 -2.09
CA ARG A 387 11.15 -18.62 -2.09
C ARG A 387 10.51 -18.20 -3.42
N PRO A 388 10.92 -18.82 -4.56
CA PRO A 388 10.46 -18.40 -5.88
C PRO A 388 8.94 -18.44 -6.03
N ASP A 389 8.29 -19.42 -5.40
CA ASP A 389 6.83 -19.60 -5.39
C ASP A 389 6.07 -18.48 -4.64
N GLU A 390 6.78 -17.66 -3.85
CA GLU A 390 6.19 -16.50 -3.17
C GLU A 390 6.28 -15.21 -4.00
N LEU A 391 7.22 -15.12 -4.96
CA LEU A 391 7.44 -13.93 -5.81
C LEU A 391 6.22 -13.58 -6.68
N VAL A 392 5.41 -14.58 -7.06
CA VAL A 392 4.19 -14.40 -7.86
C VAL A 392 3.10 -13.60 -7.14
N PHE A 393 3.12 -13.55 -5.80
CA PHE A 393 2.16 -12.80 -4.98
C PHE A 393 2.58 -11.34 -4.73
N MET A 394 3.67 -10.87 -5.35
CA MET A 394 4.15 -9.50 -5.19
C MET A 394 3.13 -8.47 -5.73
N ASN A 395 2.90 -7.44 -4.93
CA ASN A 395 1.93 -6.38 -5.19
C ASN A 395 2.22 -5.66 -6.52
N GLU A 396 1.18 -5.19 -7.22
CA GLU A 396 1.29 -4.60 -8.54
C GLU A 396 1.95 -3.21 -8.55
N THR A 397 1.91 -2.50 -7.42
CA THR A 397 2.47 -1.15 -7.24
C THR A 397 3.63 -1.08 -6.24
N ILE A 398 4.49 -0.08 -6.46
CA ILE A 398 5.55 0.38 -5.54
C ILE A 398 5.49 1.91 -5.37
N ARG A 399 5.93 2.42 -4.21
CA ARG A 399 5.84 3.85 -3.84
C ARG A 399 7.08 4.65 -4.27
N GLY A 400 6.86 5.85 -4.78
CA GLY A 400 7.91 6.78 -5.17
C GLY A 400 7.43 8.21 -5.38
N PHE A 401 8.27 9.06 -5.96
CA PHE A 401 8.00 10.46 -6.27
C PHE A 401 8.09 10.72 -7.77
N SER A 402 7.13 11.46 -8.34
CA SER A 402 7.25 11.99 -9.72
C SER A 402 7.95 13.34 -9.71
N LEU A 403 9.08 13.46 -10.42
CA LEU A 403 9.84 14.71 -10.46
C LEU A 403 9.12 15.85 -11.20
N ARG A 404 8.28 15.52 -12.19
CA ARG A 404 7.50 16.49 -12.98
C ARG A 404 6.20 16.89 -12.30
N ASP A 405 5.48 15.90 -11.78
CA ASP A 405 4.16 16.10 -11.14
C ASP A 405 4.31 16.43 -9.63
N ARG A 406 5.56 16.43 -9.14
CA ARG A 406 6.03 16.94 -7.84
C ARG A 406 5.25 16.37 -6.65
N SER A 407 4.84 15.12 -6.79
CA SER A 407 3.92 14.40 -5.90
C SER A 407 4.41 12.97 -5.63
N TRP A 408 4.07 12.47 -4.43
CA TRP A 408 4.34 11.09 -4.02
C TRP A 408 3.18 10.19 -4.46
N LEU A 409 3.50 9.10 -5.16
CA LEU A 409 2.54 8.26 -5.88
C LEU A 409 2.87 6.77 -5.73
N GLN A 410 1.90 5.93 -6.07
CA GLN A 410 2.13 4.53 -6.38
C GLN A 410 2.25 4.32 -7.89
N PHE A 411 3.34 3.67 -8.32
CA PHE A 411 3.66 3.34 -9.70
C PHE A 411 3.53 1.83 -9.91
N TYR A 412 2.94 1.40 -11.04
CA TYR A 412 2.86 -0.02 -11.39
C TYR A 412 4.24 -0.55 -11.78
N VAL A 413 4.64 -1.65 -11.15
CA VAL A 413 6.01 -2.17 -11.22
C VAL A 413 6.40 -2.57 -12.65
N GLU A 414 5.46 -2.99 -13.48
CA GLU A 414 5.72 -3.35 -14.88
C GLU A 414 6.09 -2.12 -15.74
N ASP A 415 5.41 -0.98 -15.56
CA ASP A 415 5.57 0.24 -16.37
C ASP A 415 6.87 1.02 -16.08
N ILE A 416 7.54 0.75 -14.95
CA ILE A 416 8.82 1.37 -14.57
C ILE A 416 9.93 0.97 -15.55
N GLN A 417 10.60 1.92 -16.20
CA GLN A 417 11.68 1.67 -17.17
C GLN A 417 13.03 2.22 -16.68
N PRO A 418 14.18 1.66 -17.12
CA PRO A 418 15.48 2.30 -16.93
C PRO A 418 15.53 3.64 -17.67
N ILE A 419 16.35 4.57 -17.18
CA ILE A 419 16.48 5.89 -17.81
C ILE A 419 17.37 5.79 -19.04
N VAL A 420 16.84 6.29 -20.16
CA VAL A 420 17.65 6.67 -21.33
C VAL A 420 18.19 8.07 -21.07
N TRP A 421 19.50 8.15 -20.78
CA TRP A 421 20.22 9.41 -20.54
C TRP A 421 20.74 10.00 -21.86
N ASN A 422 20.65 11.32 -22.01
CA ASN A 422 21.14 12.02 -23.20
C ASN A 422 22.62 12.39 -23.05
N SER A 423 23.51 11.47 -23.42
CA SER A 423 24.96 11.68 -23.40
C SER A 423 25.45 12.84 -24.27
N GLU A 424 24.70 13.24 -25.31
CA GLU A 424 25.03 14.39 -26.15
C GLU A 424 24.61 15.75 -25.56
N ALA A 425 23.79 15.79 -24.50
CA ALA A 425 23.24 17.06 -23.98
C ALA A 425 24.33 18.10 -23.63
N TYR A 426 25.45 17.64 -23.07
CA TYR A 426 26.57 18.50 -22.66
C TYR A 426 27.43 18.98 -23.83
N SER A 427 27.64 18.14 -24.86
CA SER A 427 28.40 18.52 -26.06
C SER A 427 27.59 19.43 -26.98
N GLN A 428 26.26 19.32 -26.95
CA GLN A 428 25.31 20.15 -27.68
C GLN A 428 25.10 21.55 -27.05
N LEU A 429 25.58 21.80 -25.83
CA LEU A 429 25.45 23.10 -25.16
C LEU A 429 26.49 24.11 -25.69
N VAL A 430 26.02 25.08 -26.49
CA VAL A 430 26.82 26.18 -27.03
C VAL A 430 27.08 27.24 -25.93
N TYR A 431 28.19 27.07 -25.21
CA TYR A 431 28.70 28.03 -24.22
C TYR A 431 30.22 27.86 -24.06
N ASP A 432 30.90 28.81 -23.40
CA ASP A 432 32.35 28.76 -23.18
C ASP A 432 32.80 27.46 -22.49
N GLU A 433 33.65 26.69 -23.17
CA GLU A 433 34.04 25.34 -22.74
C GLU A 433 34.79 25.35 -21.40
N LYS A 434 35.59 26.37 -21.11
CA LYS A 434 36.33 26.48 -19.84
C LYS A 434 35.39 26.78 -18.68
N LYS A 435 34.33 27.55 -18.91
CA LYS A 435 33.25 27.77 -17.93
C LYS A 435 32.39 26.52 -17.75
N LYS A 436 32.02 25.81 -18.84
CA LYS A 436 31.28 24.54 -18.76
C LYS A 436 32.04 23.50 -17.96
N GLN A 437 33.33 23.31 -18.25
CA GLN A 437 34.21 22.39 -17.52
C GLN A 437 34.36 22.78 -16.04
N ARG A 438 34.46 24.08 -15.73
CA ARG A 438 34.53 24.56 -14.34
C ARG A 438 33.30 24.15 -13.53
N VAL A 439 32.08 24.39 -14.03
CA VAL A 439 30.86 23.98 -13.29
C VAL A 439 30.80 22.46 -13.16
N LEU A 440 31.05 21.73 -14.24
CA LEU A 440 31.04 20.26 -14.24
C LEU A 440 31.95 19.68 -13.15
N PHE A 441 33.20 20.16 -13.06
CA PHE A 441 34.17 19.75 -12.04
C PHE A 441 33.69 20.01 -10.60
N HIS A 442 33.06 21.15 -10.34
CA HIS A 442 32.53 21.45 -9.00
C HIS A 442 31.33 20.54 -8.66
N VAL A 443 30.40 20.34 -9.59
CA VAL A 443 29.22 19.47 -9.40
C VAL A 443 29.61 18.00 -9.24
N GLN A 444 30.64 17.55 -9.96
CA GLN A 444 31.23 16.22 -9.79
C GLN A 444 31.78 16.01 -8.37
N ASN A 445 32.72 16.87 -7.96
CA ASN A 445 33.49 16.70 -6.73
C ASN A 445 32.70 17.02 -5.45
N HIS A 446 31.61 17.78 -5.54
CA HIS A 446 30.78 18.19 -4.38
C HIS A 446 30.39 17.03 -3.45
N ASN A 447 30.10 15.86 -4.03
CA ASN A 447 29.72 14.67 -3.26
C ASN A 447 30.89 13.91 -2.63
N MET A 448 32.07 13.89 -3.26
CA MET A 448 33.17 13.01 -2.82
C MET A 448 33.67 13.37 -1.42
N ASN A 449 33.52 14.63 -1.02
CA ASN A 449 33.87 15.13 0.31
C ASN A 449 32.92 14.63 1.42
N ASN A 450 31.72 14.13 1.08
CA ASN A 450 30.74 13.67 2.07
C ASN A 450 30.90 12.18 2.41
N ASP A 451 31.36 11.36 1.46
CA ASP A 451 31.56 9.91 1.67
C ASP A 451 32.91 9.59 2.34
N THR A 452 33.92 10.45 2.20
CA THR A 452 35.22 10.27 2.87
C THR A 452 35.19 10.77 4.31
N SER A 453 35.26 9.85 5.27
CA SER A 453 35.45 10.11 6.71
C SER A 453 36.85 10.66 7.09
N THR A 454 37.50 11.37 6.17
CA THR A 454 38.91 11.82 6.22
C THR A 454 39.11 13.24 5.68
N ALA A 455 38.14 14.13 5.92
CA ALA A 455 38.43 15.56 6.06
C ALA A 455 38.59 15.89 7.56
N MET A 456 39.65 16.62 7.92
CA MET A 456 39.90 17.00 9.31
C MET A 456 38.82 17.95 9.85
N GLN A 457 38.71 18.01 11.18
CA GLN A 457 37.85 18.94 11.91
C GLN A 457 38.08 20.40 11.45
N ASP A 458 37.18 20.95 10.64
CA ASP A 458 37.08 22.40 10.44
C ASP A 458 35.99 22.97 11.37
N VAL A 459 36.29 24.10 12.01
CA VAL A 459 35.71 24.45 13.31
C VAL A 459 34.51 25.38 13.17
N MET A 460 33.51 24.93 12.39
CA MET A 460 32.12 25.42 12.54
C MET A 460 31.09 24.46 11.95
N VAL A 461 30.31 23.81 12.82
CA VAL A 461 29.14 23.04 12.40
C VAL A 461 28.06 24.00 11.91
N GLY A 462 27.64 23.88 10.64
CA GLY A 462 26.38 24.47 10.15
C GLY A 462 26.45 25.68 9.22
N LYS A 463 27.50 25.87 8.40
CA LYS A 463 27.50 26.89 7.34
C LYS A 463 28.08 26.42 6.01
N GLY A 464 27.34 26.65 4.91
CA GLY A 464 27.92 26.92 3.59
C GLY A 464 28.51 25.74 2.80
N GLN A 465 28.10 24.49 3.03
CA GLN A 465 28.59 23.35 2.24
C GLN A 465 27.83 23.11 0.91
N GLY A 466 26.71 23.78 0.66
CA GLY A 466 25.96 23.65 -0.61
C GLY A 466 26.64 24.32 -1.80
N LEU A 467 26.57 23.69 -2.97
CA LEU A 467 27.05 24.26 -4.23
C LEU A 467 25.93 25.08 -4.90
N ILE A 468 26.07 26.40 -4.87
CA ILE A 468 25.09 27.35 -5.44
C ILE A 468 25.64 27.88 -6.77
N VAL A 469 24.97 27.55 -7.87
CA VAL A 469 25.33 27.97 -9.23
C VAL A 469 24.29 28.96 -9.75
N LEU A 470 24.65 30.24 -9.83
CA LEU A 470 23.81 31.30 -10.38
C LEU A 470 24.06 31.45 -11.89
N LEU A 471 23.01 31.31 -12.69
CA LEU A 471 23.01 31.49 -14.15
C LEU A 471 22.17 32.73 -14.50
N SER A 472 22.80 33.85 -14.86
CA SER A 472 22.10 35.10 -15.21
C SER A 472 22.31 35.52 -16.67
N GLY A 473 21.45 36.40 -17.19
CA GLY A 473 21.57 36.94 -18.55
C GLY A 473 20.31 36.71 -19.40
N TYR A 474 20.39 36.98 -20.71
CA TYR A 474 19.23 37.10 -21.59
C TYR A 474 18.35 35.82 -21.64
N PRO A 475 17.03 35.94 -21.89
CA PRO A 475 16.17 34.78 -22.12
C PRO A 475 16.60 34.01 -23.39
N GLY A 476 16.29 32.70 -23.45
CA GLY A 476 16.62 31.85 -24.61
C GLY A 476 18.11 31.49 -24.80
N THR A 477 19.00 31.90 -23.90
CA THR A 477 20.46 31.68 -24.00
C THR A 477 20.94 30.30 -23.49
N GLY A 478 20.03 29.37 -23.18
CA GLY A 478 20.39 28.02 -22.71
C GLY A 478 20.71 27.90 -21.21
N LYS A 479 20.26 28.84 -20.36
CA LYS A 479 20.45 28.78 -18.90
C LYS A 479 19.89 27.49 -18.28
N THR A 480 18.61 27.19 -18.50
CA THR A 480 17.94 25.96 -18.07
C THR A 480 18.68 24.72 -18.62
N MET A 481 19.02 24.74 -19.91
CA MET A 481 19.77 23.67 -20.59
C MET A 481 21.15 23.38 -19.99
N MET A 482 21.81 24.36 -19.36
CA MET A 482 23.09 24.15 -18.66
C MET A 482 22.94 23.25 -17.42
N ALA A 483 21.86 23.44 -16.66
CA ALA A 483 21.55 22.58 -15.51
C ALA A 483 21.09 21.19 -15.97
N GLU A 484 20.20 21.12 -16.97
CA GLU A 484 19.75 19.86 -17.58
C GLU A 484 20.92 19.03 -18.14
N ALA A 485 21.79 19.65 -18.96
CA ALA A 485 22.90 18.95 -19.59
C ALA A 485 23.95 18.43 -18.60
N ILE A 486 24.14 19.11 -17.46
CA ILE A 486 24.99 18.62 -16.37
C ILE A 486 24.32 17.46 -15.63
N ALA A 487 23.01 17.52 -15.36
CA ALA A 487 22.29 16.41 -14.75
C ALA A 487 22.28 15.16 -15.64
N GLU A 488 22.08 15.31 -16.95
CA GLU A 488 22.22 14.22 -17.93
C GLU A 488 23.63 13.62 -17.90
N HIS A 489 24.67 14.44 -18.03
CA HIS A 489 26.06 13.98 -18.12
C HIS A 489 26.57 13.32 -16.84
N LEU A 490 25.96 13.61 -15.69
CA LEU A 490 26.30 13.01 -14.39
C LEU A 490 25.33 11.92 -13.94
N HIS A 491 24.33 11.57 -14.77
CA HIS A 491 23.25 10.63 -14.45
C HIS A 491 22.54 10.92 -13.10
N ARG A 492 22.41 12.21 -12.72
CA ARG A 492 21.75 12.62 -11.47
C ARG A 492 20.30 13.05 -11.72
N PRO A 493 19.37 12.81 -10.77
CA PRO A 493 18.03 13.37 -10.89
C PRO A 493 18.07 14.90 -10.92
N LEU A 494 17.25 15.51 -11.77
CA LEU A 494 17.02 16.95 -11.81
C LEU A 494 15.65 17.24 -11.17
N TYR A 495 15.64 17.95 -10.06
CA TYR A 495 14.39 18.38 -9.41
C TYR A 495 14.10 19.82 -9.82
N HIS A 496 13.24 19.98 -10.82
CA HIS A 496 12.83 21.28 -11.36
C HIS A 496 11.75 21.91 -10.47
N LEU A 497 11.98 23.15 -10.06
CA LEU A 497 11.08 24.00 -9.29
C LEU A 497 10.95 25.36 -9.99
N GLN A 498 9.81 26.02 -9.82
CA GLN A 498 9.61 27.42 -10.16
C GLN A 498 9.48 28.26 -8.88
N THR A 499 9.71 29.57 -8.96
CA THR A 499 9.60 30.48 -7.80
C THR A 499 8.21 30.40 -7.12
N GLU A 500 7.17 30.21 -7.91
CA GLU A 500 5.77 30.09 -7.48
C GLU A 500 5.53 28.86 -6.61
N ASP A 501 6.27 27.77 -6.85
CA ASP A 501 6.12 26.49 -6.15
C ASP A 501 6.50 26.60 -4.67
N LEU A 502 7.49 27.46 -4.37
CA LEU A 502 8.00 27.72 -3.02
C LEU A 502 6.94 28.40 -2.13
N GLY A 503 6.01 29.13 -2.75
CA GLY A 503 4.89 29.77 -2.04
C GLY A 503 5.31 30.90 -1.08
N PRO A 504 4.36 31.43 -0.31
CA PRO A 504 4.57 32.67 0.44
C PRO A 504 5.38 32.54 1.75
N PHE A 505 5.71 31.34 2.26
CA PHE A 505 6.61 31.21 3.43
C PHE A 505 7.32 29.85 3.58
N SER A 506 8.32 29.85 4.46
CA SER A 506 9.30 28.81 4.75
C SER A 506 8.72 27.42 5.06
N GLY A 507 9.40 26.38 4.58
CA GLY A 507 9.08 24.98 4.82
C GLY A 507 9.14 24.14 3.55
N LYS A 508 8.47 24.59 2.46
CA LYS A 508 8.48 23.88 1.17
C LYS A 508 9.89 23.71 0.58
N PHE A 509 10.70 24.78 0.58
CA PHE A 509 12.08 24.68 0.10
C PHE A 509 12.91 23.74 0.97
N SER A 510 12.83 23.85 2.31
CA SER A 510 13.47 22.91 3.23
C SER A 510 13.08 21.45 2.94
N PHE A 511 11.80 21.18 2.67
CA PHE A 511 11.30 19.85 2.31
C PHE A 511 11.88 19.36 0.98
N ALA A 512 11.89 20.23 -0.05
CA ALA A 512 12.47 19.94 -1.37
C ALA A 512 13.99 19.73 -1.31
N SER A 513 14.70 20.54 -0.51
CA SER A 513 16.12 20.43 -0.17
C SER A 513 16.42 19.08 0.49
N ASN A 514 15.69 18.73 1.55
CA ASN A 514 15.84 17.46 2.25
C ASN A 514 15.59 16.26 1.33
N MET A 515 14.60 16.32 0.43
CA MET A 515 14.38 15.29 -0.57
C MET A 515 15.53 15.22 -1.59
N ALA A 516 15.93 16.36 -2.17
CA ALA A 516 16.99 16.40 -3.19
C ALA A 516 18.34 15.93 -2.65
N ALA A 517 18.77 16.39 -1.48
CA ALA A 517 19.97 15.92 -0.81
C ALA A 517 19.88 14.41 -0.52
N ALA A 518 18.73 13.95 -0.02
CA ALA A 518 18.51 12.53 0.25
C ALA A 518 18.47 11.66 -1.03
N TRP A 519 18.18 12.23 -2.20
CA TRP A 519 18.16 11.56 -3.52
C TRP A 519 19.45 11.78 -4.34
N ASN A 520 20.42 12.55 -3.84
CA ASN A 520 21.57 13.03 -4.61
C ASN A 520 21.17 13.75 -5.93
N ALA A 521 20.08 14.51 -5.85
CA ALA A 521 19.50 15.25 -6.96
C ALA A 521 20.04 16.69 -7.04
N ILE A 522 20.13 17.19 -8.26
CA ILE A 522 20.40 18.61 -8.55
C ILE A 522 19.06 19.36 -8.51
N ILE A 523 18.94 20.38 -7.67
CA ILE A 523 17.81 21.31 -7.73
C ILE A 523 18.04 22.31 -8.87
N LEU A 524 17.00 22.58 -9.64
CA LEU A 524 16.94 23.70 -10.57
C LEU A 524 15.74 24.58 -10.19
N LEU A 525 16.02 25.81 -9.76
CA LEU A 525 15.00 26.84 -9.57
C LEU A 525 15.00 27.76 -10.79
N ASP A 526 14.05 27.54 -11.70
CA ASP A 526 13.86 28.39 -12.88
C ASP A 526 13.00 29.62 -12.53
N GLY A 527 13.27 30.75 -13.20
CA GLY A 527 12.56 32.00 -12.96
C GLY A 527 12.77 32.64 -11.59
N ALA A 528 13.99 32.56 -11.02
CA ALA A 528 14.31 33.10 -9.69
C ALA A 528 14.31 34.66 -9.62
N ASP A 529 13.90 35.34 -10.68
CA ASP A 529 13.88 36.80 -10.82
C ASP A 529 13.15 37.51 -9.66
N ALA A 530 12.00 36.97 -9.21
CA ALA A 530 11.23 37.58 -8.12
C ALA A 530 11.84 37.42 -6.72
N LEU A 531 12.88 36.58 -6.56
CA LEU A 531 13.62 36.39 -5.30
C LEU A 531 14.93 37.19 -5.26
N ILE A 532 15.48 37.56 -6.43
CA ILE A 532 16.87 38.05 -6.60
C ILE A 532 16.95 39.58 -6.82
N VAL A 533 15.85 40.24 -7.25
CA VAL A 533 15.82 41.72 -7.38
C VAL A 533 15.60 42.38 -6.01
N GLU A 534 16.46 43.33 -5.65
CA GLU A 534 16.24 44.25 -4.53
C GLU A 534 14.95 45.06 -4.74
N ARG A 535 13.97 44.92 -3.83
CA ARG A 535 12.64 45.55 -3.93
C ARG A 535 12.13 46.05 -2.58
N GLY A 536 10.90 46.58 -2.55
CA GLY A 536 10.26 47.08 -1.33
C GLY A 536 10.10 46.01 -0.23
N PRO A 537 9.87 46.42 1.03
CA PRO A 537 10.15 45.61 2.23
C PRO A 537 9.57 44.18 2.25
N ARG A 538 8.34 43.97 1.74
CA ARG A 538 7.72 42.63 1.70
C ARG A 538 8.39 41.64 0.75
N CYS A 539 9.13 42.11 -0.26
CA CYS A 539 9.95 41.23 -1.12
C CYS A 539 11.24 40.82 -0.37
N ASN A 540 11.82 41.76 0.38
CA ASN A 540 13.06 41.52 1.12
C ASN A 540 12.87 40.52 2.27
N GLU A 541 11.65 40.39 2.83
CA GLU A 541 11.31 39.31 3.77
C GLU A 541 11.44 37.92 3.13
N LEU A 542 10.91 37.74 1.91
CA LEU A 542 10.99 36.48 1.15
C LEU A 542 12.42 36.19 0.69
N ALA A 543 13.11 37.18 0.13
CA ALA A 543 14.52 37.08 -0.24
C ALA A 543 15.39 36.70 0.98
N SER A 544 15.21 37.37 2.12
CA SER A 544 15.93 37.06 3.36
C SER A 544 15.60 35.67 3.90
N ALA A 545 14.36 35.18 3.74
CA ALA A 545 13.99 33.83 4.14
C ALA A 545 14.68 32.78 3.24
N PHE A 546 14.69 32.99 1.93
CA PHE A 546 15.35 32.09 0.99
C PHE A 546 16.89 32.11 1.13
N LEU A 547 17.50 33.26 1.37
CA LEU A 547 18.93 33.38 1.68
C LEU A 547 19.32 32.59 2.94
N ARG A 548 18.49 32.59 3.99
CA ARG A 548 18.70 31.76 5.19
C ARG A 548 18.60 30.26 4.91
N GLU A 549 17.65 29.84 4.06
CA GLU A 549 17.54 28.43 3.65
C GLU A 549 18.76 27.99 2.81
N LEU A 550 19.26 28.87 1.92
CA LEU A 550 20.46 28.62 1.11
C LEU A 550 21.74 28.50 1.96
N GLU A 551 21.87 29.22 3.08
CA GLU A 551 23.01 29.08 4.00
C GLU A 551 23.10 27.70 4.67
N HIS A 552 21.94 27.05 4.86
CA HIS A 552 21.81 25.72 5.47
C HIS A 552 21.65 24.60 4.43
N PHE A 553 21.67 24.94 3.13
CA PHE A 553 21.52 23.98 2.05
C PHE A 553 22.80 23.13 1.88
N SER A 554 22.64 21.81 1.84
CA SER A 554 23.73 20.82 1.80
C SER A 554 23.75 19.99 0.50
N GLY A 555 23.18 20.52 -0.59
CA GLY A 555 23.14 19.88 -1.90
C GLY A 555 23.69 20.76 -3.02
N ILE A 556 23.18 20.54 -4.24
CA ILE A 556 23.56 21.29 -5.44
C ILE A 556 22.32 21.99 -5.99
N ILE A 557 22.40 23.31 -6.20
CA ILE A 557 21.30 24.11 -6.72
C ILE A 557 21.76 25.03 -7.86
N PHE A 558 21.04 24.96 -8.97
CA PHE A 558 21.11 25.93 -10.06
C PHE A 558 19.97 26.94 -9.89
N LEU A 559 20.33 28.23 -9.88
CA LEU A 559 19.39 29.34 -9.87
C LEU A 559 19.47 30.02 -11.24
N THR A 560 18.38 30.06 -12.01
CA THR A 560 18.38 30.83 -13.27
C THR A 560 17.65 32.16 -13.11
N THR A 561 18.16 33.20 -13.77
CA THR A 561 17.56 34.52 -13.77
C THR A 561 17.76 35.24 -15.11
N ASN A 562 16.78 36.06 -15.51
CA ASN A 562 16.83 36.90 -16.69
C ASN A 562 17.46 38.29 -16.43
N LEU A 563 17.86 38.56 -15.18
CA LEU A 563 18.41 39.83 -14.75
C LEU A 563 19.81 40.10 -15.31
N ALA A 564 20.08 41.38 -15.56
CA ALA A 564 21.43 41.89 -15.74
C ALA A 564 22.22 41.81 -14.41
N ILE A 565 23.54 41.71 -14.49
CA ILE A 565 24.41 41.58 -13.31
C ILE A 565 24.30 42.75 -12.31
N GLU A 566 23.90 43.93 -12.79
CA GLU A 566 23.70 45.15 -12.00
C GLU A 566 22.35 45.18 -11.25
N ALA A 567 21.42 44.27 -11.55
CA ALA A 567 20.09 44.18 -10.95
C ALA A 567 19.92 42.95 -10.04
N ILE A 568 21.03 42.30 -9.70
CA ILE A 568 21.11 41.13 -8.81
C ILE A 568 21.63 41.61 -7.46
N ASP A 569 20.88 41.33 -6.39
CA ASP A 569 21.29 41.63 -5.02
C ASP A 569 22.65 40.99 -4.68
N ASP A 570 23.58 41.81 -4.18
CA ASP A 570 24.93 41.37 -3.78
C ASP A 570 24.88 40.32 -2.64
N ALA A 571 23.80 40.22 -1.86
CA ALA A 571 23.60 39.14 -0.89
C ALA A 571 23.37 37.77 -1.55
N PHE A 572 22.74 37.71 -2.73
CA PHE A 572 22.71 36.48 -3.54
C PHE A 572 24.06 36.22 -4.20
N ARG A 573 24.66 37.26 -4.79
CA ARG A 573 25.91 37.17 -5.53
C ARG A 573 27.09 36.72 -4.65
N SER A 574 27.12 37.14 -3.39
CA SER A 574 28.13 36.74 -2.40
C SER A 574 27.97 35.31 -1.86
N ARG A 575 26.79 34.70 -2.03
CA ARG A 575 26.52 33.29 -1.66
C ARG A 575 26.62 32.32 -2.85
N ALA A 576 26.56 32.81 -4.08
CA ALA A 576 26.73 32.00 -5.28
C ALA A 576 28.19 31.52 -5.43
N SER A 577 28.44 30.24 -5.19
CA SER A 577 29.76 29.61 -5.34
C SER A 577 30.31 29.74 -6.77
N ILE A 578 29.42 29.73 -7.77
CA ILE A 578 29.74 30.07 -9.16
C ILE A 578 28.64 30.97 -9.73
N HIS A 579 29.03 32.11 -10.30
CA HIS A 579 28.15 32.97 -11.10
C HIS A 579 28.57 32.92 -12.58
N LEU A 580 27.66 32.47 -13.46
CA LEU A 580 27.82 32.51 -14.91
C LEU A 580 26.86 33.52 -15.54
N VAL A 581 27.40 34.43 -16.35
CA VAL A 581 26.63 35.37 -17.17
C VAL A 581 26.53 34.84 -18.60
N PHE A 582 25.32 34.79 -19.14
CA PHE A 582 24.97 34.38 -20.49
C PHE A 582 24.73 35.62 -21.37
N PRO A 583 25.71 35.99 -22.24
CA PRO A 583 25.53 37.07 -23.20
C PRO A 583 24.52 36.69 -24.29
N PRO A 584 24.00 37.65 -25.05
CA PRO A 584 23.23 37.33 -26.26
C PRO A 584 24.16 36.66 -27.28
N PHE A 585 23.68 35.58 -27.92
CA PHE A 585 24.49 34.80 -28.85
C PHE A 585 25.02 35.63 -30.04
N ARG A 586 26.31 35.51 -30.30
CA ARG A 586 26.99 36.06 -31.48
C ARG A 586 26.48 35.39 -32.77
N PRO A 587 26.70 35.99 -33.96
CA PRO A 587 26.26 35.39 -35.23
C PRO A 587 26.70 33.93 -35.42
N VAL A 588 27.95 33.59 -35.09
CA VAL A 588 28.49 32.22 -35.18
C VAL A 588 27.81 31.26 -34.20
N GLU A 589 27.67 31.66 -32.94
CA GLU A 589 27.02 30.86 -31.87
C GLU A 589 25.54 30.58 -32.24
N ARG A 590 24.83 31.56 -32.83
CA ARG A 590 23.48 31.35 -33.38
C ARG A 590 23.48 30.37 -34.56
N GLU A 591 24.47 30.44 -35.45
CA GLU A 591 24.59 29.53 -36.59
C GLU A 591 24.84 28.08 -36.12
N GLU A 592 25.62 27.87 -35.08
CA GLU A 592 25.84 26.57 -34.44
C GLU A 592 24.56 26.01 -33.80
N VAL A 593 23.82 26.84 -33.05
CA VAL A 593 22.50 26.48 -32.49
C VAL A 593 21.52 26.11 -33.61
N TRP A 594 21.42 26.91 -34.68
CA TRP A 594 20.58 26.57 -35.84
C TRP A 594 21.01 25.27 -36.53
N LYS A 595 22.31 25.07 -36.76
CA LYS A 595 22.86 23.81 -37.30
C LYS A 595 22.51 22.60 -36.43
N MET A 596 22.54 22.74 -35.11
CA MET A 596 22.12 21.70 -34.16
C MET A 596 20.62 21.39 -34.31
N HIS A 597 19.74 22.41 -34.28
CA HIS A 597 18.29 22.18 -34.40
C HIS A 597 17.91 21.58 -35.77
N LEU A 598 18.52 22.06 -36.87
CA LEU A 598 18.28 21.52 -38.21
C LEU A 598 18.75 20.06 -38.35
N ARG A 599 19.83 19.65 -37.68
CA ARG A 599 20.27 18.24 -37.63
C ARG A 599 19.32 17.31 -36.88
N ARG A 600 18.52 17.84 -35.94
CA ARG A 600 17.52 17.07 -35.17
C ARG A 600 16.19 16.90 -35.92
N LEU A 601 15.94 17.64 -36.99
CA LEU A 601 14.75 17.41 -37.82
C LEU A 601 14.84 16.00 -38.46
N PRO A 602 13.74 15.23 -38.48
CA PRO A 602 13.75 13.94 -39.16
C PRO A 602 14.04 14.17 -40.63
N LYS A 603 15.08 13.51 -41.16
CA LYS A 603 15.43 13.60 -42.58
C LYS A 603 14.20 13.23 -43.40
N GLN A 604 13.68 14.20 -44.15
CA GLN A 604 12.51 14.04 -44.99
C GLN A 604 12.76 12.85 -45.93
N ARG A 605 11.94 11.79 -45.80
CA ARG A 605 11.98 10.67 -46.75
C ARG A 605 11.72 11.25 -48.14
N ASP A 606 12.57 10.92 -49.12
CA ASP A 606 12.43 11.45 -50.48
C ASP A 606 11.02 11.16 -51.02
N ILE A 607 10.20 12.21 -51.15
CA ILE A 607 8.92 12.17 -51.87
C ILE A 607 9.24 12.26 -53.37
N ARG A 608 10.06 11.32 -53.86
CA ARG A 608 10.44 11.09 -55.25
C ARG A 608 9.77 9.82 -55.75
N GLY A 609 8.47 9.72 -55.51
CA GLY A 609 7.61 8.59 -55.86
C GLY A 609 6.22 8.99 -56.34
N ILE A 610 6.00 10.28 -56.62
CA ILE A 610 4.82 10.79 -57.33
C ILE A 610 5.32 11.31 -58.68
N SER A 611 5.45 10.39 -59.64
CA SER A 611 5.67 10.71 -61.05
C SER A 611 4.34 11.05 -61.71
N GLU A 612 4.29 12.17 -62.42
CA GLU A 612 3.47 12.39 -63.62
C GLU A 612 2.05 11.80 -63.60
N GLY A 613 1.17 12.43 -62.80
CA GLY A 613 -0.26 12.14 -62.76
C GLY A 613 -1.02 13.37 -62.27
N GLY A 614 -1.25 14.33 -63.18
CA GLY A 614 -1.85 15.61 -62.85
C GLY A 614 -3.38 15.60 -62.95
N GLU A 615 -4.05 15.75 -61.82
CA GLU A 615 -5.43 16.26 -61.72
C GLU A 615 -5.50 17.22 -60.53
N GLU A 616 -5.92 18.46 -60.76
CA GLU A 616 -6.11 19.45 -59.70
C GLU A 616 -7.42 19.15 -58.97
N VAL A 617 -7.33 18.70 -57.71
CA VAL A 617 -8.45 18.73 -56.77
C VAL A 617 -8.17 19.85 -55.78
N ALA A 618 -8.90 20.95 -55.91
CA ALA A 618 -8.84 22.06 -54.96
C ALA A 618 -9.35 21.61 -53.57
N PRO A 619 -8.80 22.13 -52.47
CA PRO A 619 -9.32 21.83 -51.13
C PRO A 619 -10.66 22.53 -50.91
N ASP A 620 -11.69 21.77 -50.51
CA ASP A 620 -12.99 22.32 -50.12
C ASP A 620 -12.86 23.32 -48.95
N GLU A 621 -13.56 24.44 -49.03
CA GLU A 621 -13.63 25.41 -47.93
C GLU A 621 -14.44 24.85 -46.74
N PRO A 622 -14.04 25.10 -45.49
CA PRO A 622 -14.80 24.68 -44.33
C PRO A 622 -16.08 25.51 -44.20
N ASN A 623 -17.22 24.84 -44.34
CA ASN A 623 -18.57 25.40 -44.32
C ASN A 623 -18.79 26.35 -43.12
N ALA A 624 -19.08 27.62 -43.40
CA ALA A 624 -19.47 28.59 -42.37
C ALA A 624 -20.92 28.32 -41.92
N MET A 625 -21.15 28.14 -40.62
CA MET A 625 -22.51 28.12 -40.08
C MET A 625 -23.04 29.56 -39.98
N PRO A 626 -24.30 29.82 -40.36
CA PRO A 626 -24.91 31.14 -40.22
C PRO A 626 -25.14 31.50 -38.75
N LEU A 627 -25.15 32.80 -38.47
CA LEU A 627 -25.71 33.38 -37.26
C LEU A 627 -27.15 33.80 -37.57
N ASP A 628 -28.12 33.21 -36.89
CA ASP A 628 -29.51 33.69 -36.87
C ASP A 628 -29.75 34.42 -35.53
N ASP A 629 -30.26 35.66 -35.65
CA ASP A 629 -30.80 36.62 -34.66
C ASP A 629 -30.72 36.32 -33.13
#